data_AF-A0A517YP86-F1
#
_entry.id   AF-A0A517YP86-F1
#
_cell.length_a   1.000
_cell.length_b   1.000
_cell.length_c   1.000
_cell.angle_alpha   90.00
_cell.angle_beta   90.00
_cell.angle_gamma   90.00
#
_symmetry.space_group_name_H-M   'P 1'
#
loop_
_entity.id
_entity.type
_entity.pdbx_description
1 polymer ?
#
loop_
_entity_poly.entity_id
_entity_poly.type
_entity_poly.pdbx_seq_one_letter_code
_entity_poly.pdbx_strand_id
1 'polypeptide(L)'
;MNWQGMRHILRSIKGGGLILVVCGSVTLAGCSMLSTRSAKVSNDSKAFSQSLVACTQAIQRGNLEKAEMLLSEARPSAKSSKQRMKIRSLQALIEGAEALMNGNGELAETHFSRIEDPYLRREVRVKARQVDLKVPITPLAAYGGGR
;
A
#
# COMPACT_ATOMS: atom_id res chain seq x y z
N MET A 1 8.23 14.43 -17.68
CA MET A 1 7.67 13.15 -18.22
C MET A 1 6.15 13.19 -18.11
N ASN A 2 5.46 13.01 -19.23
CA ASN A 2 4.07 13.44 -19.46
C ASN A 2 3.06 12.30 -19.21
N TRP A 3 2.16 12.46 -18.23
CA TRP A 3 1.27 11.42 -17.68
C TRP A 3 -0.10 11.29 -18.39
N GLN A 4 -0.27 11.89 -19.58
CA GLN A 4 -1.58 11.98 -20.22
C GLN A 4 -1.96 10.81 -21.16
N GLY A 5 -1.07 9.85 -21.42
CA GLY A 5 -1.28 8.82 -22.46
C GLY A 5 -2.17 7.61 -22.09
N MET A 6 -2.60 7.45 -20.84
CA MET A 6 -3.10 6.14 -20.36
C MET A 6 -4.63 6.03 -20.22
N ARG A 7 -5.40 7.01 -20.74
CA ARG A 7 -6.87 7.07 -20.60
C ARG A 7 -7.68 6.47 -21.76
N HIS A 8 -7.05 5.92 -22.79
CA HIS A 8 -7.74 5.59 -24.05
C HIS A 8 -8.10 4.12 -24.30
N ILE A 9 -7.88 3.19 -23.37
CA ILE A 9 -8.03 1.73 -23.66
C ILE A 9 -9.30 1.06 -23.08
N LEU A 10 -10.19 1.76 -22.35
CA LEU A 10 -11.37 1.12 -21.73
C LEU A 10 -12.75 1.52 -22.31
N ARG A 11 -12.80 2.08 -23.53
CA ARG A 11 -14.06 2.32 -24.26
C ARG A 11 -14.17 1.41 -25.49
N SER A 12 -14.31 0.09 -25.31
CA SER A 12 -14.76 -0.78 -26.40
C SER A 12 -15.29 -2.14 -25.92
N ILE A 13 -16.32 -2.14 -25.08
CA ILE A 13 -17.20 -3.31 -24.93
C ILE A 13 -18.64 -2.77 -24.91
N LYS A 14 -19.14 -2.45 -26.10
CA LYS A 14 -20.50 -2.00 -26.35
C LYS A 14 -21.04 -2.95 -27.42
N GLY A 15 -21.79 -3.98 -27.02
CA GLY A 15 -22.42 -4.86 -27.98
C GLY A 15 -22.94 -6.17 -27.40
N GLY A 16 -24.26 -6.23 -27.20
CA GLY A 16 -25.07 -7.43 -27.44
C GLY A 16 -25.11 -8.47 -26.32
N GLY A 17 -26.31 -8.71 -25.76
CA GLY A 17 -26.56 -9.93 -24.99
C GLY A 17 -27.67 -9.81 -23.96
N LEU A 18 -28.89 -9.52 -24.42
CA LEU A 18 -30.12 -9.70 -23.65
C LEU A 18 -30.36 -11.21 -23.45
N ILE A 19 -30.23 -11.74 -22.23
CA ILE A 19 -30.79 -13.04 -21.83
C ILE A 19 -31.48 -12.86 -20.46
N LEU A 20 -32.81 -12.81 -20.52
CA LEU A 20 -33.76 -13.13 -19.45
C LEU A 20 -33.59 -14.58 -19.00
N VAL A 21 -34.08 -14.93 -17.79
CA VAL A 21 -34.23 -16.27 -17.14
C VAL A 21 -33.41 -16.30 -15.83
N VAL A 22 -33.94 -16.52 -14.63
CA VAL A 22 -35.25 -17.02 -14.18
C VAL A 22 -35.50 -16.55 -12.74
N CYS A 23 -36.78 -16.26 -12.46
CA CYS A 23 -37.32 -16.05 -11.14
C CYS A 23 -37.33 -17.38 -10.37
N GLY A 24 -36.59 -17.48 -9.27
CA GLY A 24 -36.51 -18.68 -8.44
C GLY A 24 -36.39 -18.31 -6.97
N SER A 25 -37.50 -17.87 -6.38
CA SER A 25 -37.63 -17.62 -4.95
C SER A 25 -37.67 -18.95 -4.19
N VAL A 26 -36.53 -19.38 -3.64
CA VAL A 26 -36.50 -20.41 -2.58
C VAL A 26 -36.11 -19.74 -1.28
N THR A 27 -37.14 -19.32 -0.55
CA THR A 27 -37.04 -18.83 0.82
C THR A 27 -36.82 -20.01 1.75
N LEU A 28 -35.57 -20.43 1.95
CA LEU A 28 -35.23 -21.37 3.01
C LEU A 28 -34.86 -20.56 4.27
N ALA A 29 -35.85 -20.38 5.14
CA ALA A 29 -35.64 -19.92 6.50
C ALA A 29 -34.91 -21.03 7.29
N GLY A 30 -33.60 -20.85 7.47
CA GLY A 30 -32.78 -21.67 8.35
C GLY A 30 -32.13 -20.79 9.40
N CYS A 31 -32.60 -20.88 10.64
CA CYS A 31 -31.96 -20.29 11.80
C CYS A 31 -30.50 -20.75 11.90
N SER A 32 -29.58 -19.79 11.96
CA SER A 32 -28.28 -19.96 12.61
C SER A 32 -27.88 -18.62 13.18
N MET A 33 -28.21 -18.41 14.46
CA MET A 33 -27.47 -17.50 15.32
C MET A 33 -26.02 -17.97 15.34
N LEU A 34 -25.16 -17.39 14.49
CA LEU A 34 -23.75 -17.74 14.46
C LEU A 34 -22.89 -16.49 14.24
N SER A 35 -22.22 -16.08 15.31
CA SER A 35 -20.95 -15.34 15.31
C SER A 35 -20.96 -13.88 14.83
N THR A 36 -21.46 -12.97 15.68
CA THR A 36 -21.21 -11.52 15.54
C THR A 36 -19.77 -11.09 15.86
N ARG A 37 -18.85 -12.02 16.17
CA ARG A 37 -17.41 -11.69 16.31
C ARG A 37 -16.67 -11.49 14.98
N SER A 38 -17.26 -11.89 13.84
CA SER A 38 -16.59 -11.80 12.53
C SER A 38 -16.70 -10.42 11.86
N ALA A 39 -17.76 -9.64 12.16
CA ALA A 39 -18.00 -8.36 11.49
C ALA A 39 -16.99 -7.26 11.88
N LYS A 40 -16.53 -7.25 13.13
CA LYS A 40 -15.56 -6.24 13.63
C LYS A 40 -14.16 -6.43 13.04
N VAL A 41 -13.73 -7.68 12.84
CA VAL A 41 -12.43 -7.99 12.22
C VAL A 41 -12.38 -7.56 10.75
N SER A 42 -13.50 -7.69 10.02
CA SER A 42 -13.59 -7.27 8.62
C SER A 42 -13.51 -5.74 8.46
N ASN A 43 -14.22 -4.98 9.29
CA ASN A 43 -14.23 -3.50 9.19
C ASN A 43 -12.87 -2.86 9.52
N ASP A 44 -12.18 -3.34 10.57
CA ASP A 44 -10.86 -2.83 10.94
C ASP A 44 -9.83 -3.05 9.82
N SER A 45 -9.92 -4.19 9.12
CA SER A 45 -9.04 -4.51 7.99
C SER A 45 -9.29 -3.61 6.77
N LYS A 46 -10.55 -3.23 6.51
CA LYS A 46 -10.93 -2.33 5.41
C LYS A 46 -10.45 -0.92 5.68
N ALA A 47 -10.69 -0.38 6.88
CA ALA A 47 -10.21 0.94 7.27
C ALA A 47 -8.68 1.05 7.14
N PHE A 48 -7.96 0.05 7.67
CA PHE A 48 -6.50 -0.02 7.50
C PHE A 48 -6.07 -0.01 6.03
N SER A 49 -6.71 -0.84 5.19
CA SER A 49 -6.38 -0.90 3.76
C SER A 49 -6.66 0.43 3.04
N GLN A 50 -7.74 1.13 3.40
CA GLN A 50 -8.08 2.42 2.84
C GLN A 50 -7.05 3.49 3.22
N SER A 51 -6.61 3.53 4.48
CA SER A 51 -5.54 4.43 4.91
C SER A 51 -4.24 4.19 4.16
N LEU A 52 -3.85 2.92 3.93
CA LEU A 52 -2.66 2.61 3.13
C LEU A 52 -2.79 3.03 1.67
N VAL A 53 -3.97 2.85 1.06
CA VAL A 53 -4.23 3.31 -0.31
C VAL A 53 -4.13 4.84 -0.39
N ALA A 54 -4.73 5.55 0.57
CA ALA A 54 -4.65 7.02 0.63
C ALA A 54 -3.20 7.49 0.83
N CYS A 55 -2.45 6.85 1.73
CA CYS A 55 -1.02 7.11 1.95
C CYS A 55 -0.23 6.93 0.64
N THR A 56 -0.43 5.82 -0.07
CA THR A 56 0.27 5.54 -1.33
C THR A 56 -0.06 6.58 -2.41
N GLN A 57 -1.32 7.02 -2.49
CA GLN A 57 -1.72 8.10 -3.41
C GLN A 57 -1.09 9.45 -3.04
N ALA A 58 -0.91 9.74 -1.76
CA ALA A 58 -0.22 10.95 -1.31
C ALA A 58 1.27 10.92 -1.72
N ILE A 59 1.95 9.78 -1.53
CA ILE A 59 3.34 9.57 -2.00
C ILE A 59 3.44 9.76 -3.52
N GLN A 60 2.53 9.16 -4.30
CA GLN A 60 2.53 9.29 -5.76
C GLN A 60 2.34 10.73 -6.25
N ARG A 61 1.67 11.57 -5.46
CA ARG A 61 1.47 13.00 -5.73
C ARG A 61 2.61 13.88 -5.21
N GLY A 62 3.63 13.29 -4.58
CA GLY A 62 4.74 14.02 -3.95
C GLY A 62 4.35 14.76 -2.66
N ASN A 63 3.19 14.46 -2.07
CA ASN A 63 2.77 15.06 -0.79
C ASN A 63 3.19 14.13 0.35
N LEU A 64 4.45 14.26 0.77
CA LEU A 64 5.08 13.39 1.78
C LEU A 64 4.55 13.67 3.19
N GLU A 65 4.32 14.93 3.54
CA GLU A 65 3.70 15.33 4.81
C GLU A 65 2.32 14.68 5.00
N LYS A 66 1.46 14.74 3.97
CA LYS A 66 0.16 14.06 4.03
C LYS A 66 0.29 12.54 4.11
N ALA A 67 1.27 11.96 3.42
CA ALA A 67 1.52 10.53 3.50
C ALA A 67 1.92 10.12 4.91
N GLU A 68 2.80 10.88 5.57
CA GLU A 68 3.25 10.65 6.94
C GLU A 68 2.10 10.73 7.95
N MET A 69 1.24 11.74 7.82
CA MET A 69 0.03 11.85 8.66
C MET A 69 -0.87 10.62 8.52
N LEU A 70 -1.19 10.21 7.28
CA LEU A 70 -2.04 9.05 7.00
C LEU A 70 -1.41 7.74 7.50
N LEU A 71 -0.08 7.63 7.42
CA LEU A 71 0.65 6.48 7.94
C LEU A 71 0.60 6.43 9.47
N SER A 72 0.75 7.59 10.13
CA SER A 72 0.67 7.73 11.58
C SER A 72 -0.71 7.35 12.11
N GLU A 73 -1.77 7.74 11.41
CA GLU A 73 -3.16 7.33 11.69
C GLU A 73 -3.37 5.81 11.52
N ALA A 74 -2.74 5.20 10.51
CA ALA A 74 -2.86 3.77 10.25
C ALA A 74 -2.06 2.90 11.24
N ARG A 75 -1.04 3.46 11.89
CA ARG A 75 -0.14 2.78 12.84
C ARG A 75 -0.83 2.06 14.00
N PRO A 76 -1.71 2.70 14.78
CA PRO A 76 -2.43 2.01 15.86
C PRO A 76 -3.35 0.89 15.36
N SER A 77 -3.78 0.91 14.09
CA SER A 77 -4.65 -0.11 13.50
C SER A 77 -3.91 -1.36 13.00
N ALA A 78 -2.57 -1.37 13.00
CA ALA A 78 -1.78 -2.52 12.53
C ALA A 78 -1.70 -3.64 13.57
N LYS A 79 -2.56 -4.65 13.40
CA LYS A 79 -2.67 -5.80 14.32
C LYS A 79 -1.72 -6.94 13.98
N SER A 80 -1.45 -7.20 12.69
CA SER A 80 -0.58 -8.30 12.28
C SER A 80 0.87 -7.87 12.05
N SER A 81 1.81 -8.81 12.18
CA SER A 81 3.23 -8.59 11.85
C SER A 81 3.40 -8.09 10.42
N LYS A 82 2.64 -8.65 9.47
CA LYS A 82 2.63 -8.21 8.07
C LYS A 82 2.15 -6.76 7.90
N GLN A 83 1.13 -6.33 8.64
CA GLN A 83 0.66 -4.94 8.60
C GLN A 83 1.71 -3.98 9.19
N ARG A 84 2.33 -4.35 10.32
CA ARG A 84 3.40 -3.54 10.93
C ARG A 84 4.63 -3.43 10.03
N MET A 85 5.02 -4.52 9.39
CA MET A 85 6.09 -4.54 8.38
C MET A 85 5.78 -3.59 7.22
N LYS A 86 4.54 -3.60 6.70
CA LYS A 86 4.11 -2.66 5.64
C LYS A 86 4.22 -1.20 6.08
N ILE A 87 3.79 -0.88 7.30
CA ILE A 87 3.93 0.47 7.85
C ILE A 87 5.41 0.88 7.91
N ARG A 88 6.28 0.06 8.49
CA ARG A 88 7.72 0.36 8.55
C ARG A 88 8.33 0.54 7.16
N SER A 89 7.91 -0.28 6.21
CA SER A 89 8.38 -0.21 4.82
C SER A 89 7.94 1.07 4.11
N LEU A 90 6.70 1.51 4.34
CA LEU A 90 6.19 2.78 3.81
C LEU A 90 6.81 3.98 4.51
N GLN A 91 7.06 3.89 5.81
CA GLN A 91 7.77 4.94 6.55
C GLN A 91 9.18 5.14 5.98
N ALA A 92 9.94 4.05 5.81
CA ALA A 92 11.26 4.10 5.19
C ALA A 92 11.23 4.62 3.74
N LEU A 93 10.14 4.38 3.00
CA LEU A 93 9.95 4.97 1.68
C LEU A 93 9.75 6.48 1.74
N ILE A 94 8.94 6.98 2.68
CA ILE A 94 8.69 8.41 2.87
C ILE A 94 9.98 9.11 3.28
N GLU A 95 10.66 8.62 4.32
CA GLU A 95 11.94 9.18 4.80
C GLU A 95 13.00 9.20 3.68
N GLY A 96 13.10 8.13 2.89
CA GLY A 96 14.02 8.09 1.75
C GLY A 96 13.64 9.04 0.60
N ALA A 97 12.34 9.25 0.36
CA ALA A 97 11.87 10.22 -0.61
C ALA A 97 12.14 11.66 -0.17
N GLU A 98 11.97 11.98 1.11
CA GLU A 98 12.31 13.29 1.69
C GLU A 98 13.80 13.56 1.59
N ALA A 99 14.62 12.58 1.94
CA ALA A 99 16.07 12.67 1.82
C ALA A 99 16.52 12.98 0.38
N LEU A 100 15.91 12.29 -0.60
CA LEU A 100 16.11 12.56 -2.02
C LEU A 100 15.71 13.98 -2.41
N MET A 101 14.55 14.46 -1.95
CA MET A 101 14.08 15.82 -2.22
C MET A 101 15.01 16.89 -1.63
N ASN A 102 15.63 16.57 -0.49
CA ASN A 102 16.64 17.40 0.15
C ASN A 102 18.04 17.29 -0.49
N GLY A 103 18.19 16.49 -1.55
CA GLY A 103 19.47 16.29 -2.24
C GLY A 103 20.45 15.36 -1.51
N ASN A 104 20.00 14.64 -0.48
CA ASN A 104 20.82 13.72 0.30
C ASN A 104 20.63 12.26 -0.16
N GLY A 105 21.36 11.89 -1.21
CA GLY A 105 21.29 10.55 -1.81
C GLY A 105 21.72 9.43 -0.85
N GLU A 106 22.79 9.61 -0.08
CA GLU A 106 23.30 8.60 0.86
C GLU A 106 22.29 8.28 1.97
N LEU A 107 21.64 9.33 2.50
CA LEU A 107 20.59 9.17 3.50
C LEU A 107 19.37 8.47 2.88
N ALA A 108 19.01 8.81 1.64
CA ALA A 108 17.95 8.11 0.91
C ALA A 108 18.24 6.61 0.71
N GLU A 109 19.46 6.25 0.32
CA GLU A 109 19.89 4.84 0.21
C GLU A 109 19.77 4.10 1.54
N THR A 110 20.16 4.77 2.63
CA THR A 110 20.06 4.24 3.98
C THR A 110 18.61 3.92 4.35
N HIS A 111 17.67 4.84 4.08
CA HIS A 111 16.25 4.60 4.34
C HIS A 111 15.67 3.53 3.42
N PHE A 112 15.95 3.57 2.10
CA PHE A 112 15.46 2.56 1.16
C PHE A 112 15.95 1.15 1.48
N SER A 113 17.14 1.02 2.06
CA SER A 113 17.69 -0.27 2.52
C SER A 113 16.90 -0.89 3.68
N ARG A 114 16.11 -0.10 4.42
CA ARG A 114 15.26 -0.54 5.54
C ARG A 114 13.88 -1.05 5.12
N ILE A 115 13.50 -0.93 3.84
CA ILE A 115 12.17 -1.32 3.34
C ILE A 115 11.99 -2.83 3.41
N GLU A 116 11.39 -3.38 4.45
CA GLU A 116 11.25 -4.84 4.67
C GLU A 116 10.34 -5.56 3.65
N ASP A 117 9.33 -4.87 3.09
CA ASP A 117 8.39 -5.45 2.14
C ASP A 117 9.11 -5.79 0.81
N PRO A 118 9.15 -7.06 0.38
CA PRO A 118 9.91 -7.49 -0.79
C PRO A 118 9.34 -6.96 -2.11
N TYR A 119 8.01 -6.77 -2.20
CA TYR A 119 7.38 -6.22 -3.40
C TYR A 119 7.71 -4.74 -3.51
N LEU A 120 7.53 -3.98 -2.42
CA LEU A 120 7.84 -2.56 -2.39
C LEU A 120 9.32 -2.31 -2.68
N ARG A 121 10.22 -3.08 -2.08
CA ARG A 121 11.65 -2.96 -2.33
C ARG A 121 12.01 -3.19 -3.79
N ARG A 122 11.39 -4.18 -4.45
CA ARG A 122 11.65 -4.45 -5.86
C ARG A 122 11.30 -3.24 -6.73
N GLU A 123 10.15 -2.63 -6.48
CA GLU A 123 9.73 -1.41 -7.19
C GLU A 123 10.66 -0.23 -6.91
N VAL A 124 10.98 0.01 -5.64
CA VAL A 124 11.88 1.08 -5.23
C VAL A 124 13.25 0.92 -5.86
N ARG A 125 13.80 -0.30 -5.91
CA ARG A 125 15.09 -0.57 -6.56
C ARG A 125 15.07 -0.27 -8.06
N VAL A 126 13.97 -0.61 -8.76
CA VAL A 126 13.83 -0.29 -10.19
C VAL A 126 13.81 1.22 -10.41
N LYS A 127 13.12 1.97 -9.54
CA LYS A 127 13.04 3.43 -9.60
C LYS A 127 14.34 4.12 -9.16
N ALA A 128 14.95 3.66 -8.09
CA ALA A 128 16.21 4.17 -7.54
C ALA A 128 17.37 4.07 -8.54
N ARG A 129 17.43 2.99 -9.34
CA ARG A 129 18.39 2.86 -10.44
C ARG A 129 18.28 3.95 -11.51
N GLN A 130 17.11 4.56 -11.67
CA GLN A 130 16.91 5.65 -12.65
C GLN A 130 17.56 6.95 -12.19
N VAL A 131 17.90 7.05 -10.89
CA VAL A 131 18.54 8.20 -10.25
C VAL A 131 19.90 7.84 -9.66
N ASP A 132 20.52 6.77 -10.18
CA ASP A 132 21.83 6.24 -9.77
C ASP A 132 21.99 5.90 -8.27
N LEU A 133 20.88 5.59 -7.59
CA LEU A 133 20.90 5.14 -6.19
C LEU A 133 20.95 3.61 -6.09
N LYS A 134 21.75 3.11 -5.13
CA LYS A 134 21.93 1.69 -4.84
C LYS A 134 21.04 1.26 -3.67
N VAL A 135 20.12 0.34 -3.96
CA VAL A 135 19.28 -0.30 -2.93
C VAL A 135 19.61 -1.80 -2.89
N PRO A 136 20.05 -2.35 -1.73
CA PRO A 136 20.43 -3.74 -1.59
C PRO A 136 19.21 -4.68 -1.73
N ILE A 137 19.46 -5.94 -2.11
CA ILE A 137 18.40 -6.95 -2.27
C ILE A 137 17.83 -7.36 -0.90
N THR A 138 18.72 -7.57 0.06
CA THR A 138 18.40 -7.96 1.44
C THR A 138 18.15 -6.72 2.30
N PRO A 139 17.22 -6.78 3.27
CA PRO A 139 17.06 -5.69 4.22
C PRO A 139 18.36 -5.55 4.96
N LEU A 140 18.87 -4.33 5.06
CA LEU A 140 19.73 -4.05 6.19
C LEU A 140 18.80 -4.12 7.39
N ALA A 141 18.99 -5.15 8.23
CA ALA A 141 18.31 -5.21 9.52
C ALA A 141 18.50 -3.82 10.14
N ALA A 142 17.40 -3.14 10.48
CA ALA A 142 17.48 -1.91 11.26
C ALA A 142 18.38 -2.26 12.43
N TYR A 143 19.62 -1.75 12.41
CA TYR A 143 20.69 -2.21 13.28
C TYR A 143 20.08 -2.19 14.68
N GLY A 144 19.83 -3.39 15.20
CA GLY A 144 19.14 -3.55 16.46
C GLY A 144 20.07 -2.93 17.47
N GLY A 145 19.79 -1.68 17.82
CA GLY A 145 20.41 -0.99 18.95
C GLY A 145 20.20 -1.92 20.12
N GLY A 146 21.25 -2.67 20.44
CA GLY A 146 21.28 -3.49 21.61
C GLY A 146 21.26 -2.53 22.79
N ARG A 147 20.07 -2.42 23.37
CA ARG A 147 19.74 -1.88 24.70
C ARG A 147 19.72 -0.36 24.83
#